data_AF-A0A6P0KQL4-F1
#
_entry.id   AF-A0A6P0KQL4-F1
#
_cell.length_a   1.000
_cell.length_b   1.000
_cell.length_c   1.000
_cell.angle_alpha   90.00
_cell.angle_beta   90.00
_cell.angle_gamma   90.00
#
_symmetry.space_group_name_H-M   'P 1'
#
loop_
_entity.id
_entity.type
_entity.pdbx_description
1 polymer ?
#
loop_
_entity_poly.entity_id
_entity_poly.type
_entity_poly.pdbx_seq_one_letter_code
_entity_poly.pdbx_strand_id
1 'polypeptide(L)' 'MKTIKMTIRLTDFEKKQLEQEAERRGMTQSSLLRSLITRFPVRVASAVPNPRDSVRDSSHTHAAH' A
#
# COMPACT_ATOMS: atom_id res chain seq x y z
N MET A 1 -7.17 -13.07 11.59
CA MET A 1 -7.67 -11.81 10.98
C MET A 1 -9.11 -11.98 10.57
N LYS A 2 -9.94 -10.94 10.71
CA LYS A 2 -11.32 -10.98 10.22
C LYS A 2 -11.30 -10.90 8.69
N THR A 3 -12.03 -11.78 8.01
CA THR A 3 -12.20 -11.76 6.57
C THR A 3 -13.48 -10.99 6.21
N ILE A 4 -13.42 -10.20 5.13
CA ILE A 4 -14.57 -9.46 4.61
C ILE A 4 -14.91 -10.05 3.23
N LYS A 5 -16.22 -10.26 2.98
CA LYS A 5 -16.70 -10.63 1.65
C LYS A 5 -16.82 -9.37 0.80
N MET A 6 -16.32 -9.42 -0.43
CA MET A 6 -16.40 -8.34 -1.41
C MET A 6 -16.91 -8.90 -2.72
N THR A 7 -17.79 -8.15 -3.39
CA THR A 7 -18.26 -8.46 -4.74
C THR A 7 -17.50 -7.60 -5.74
N ILE A 8 -16.95 -8.20 -6.78
CA ILE A 8 -16.20 -7.52 -7.85
C ILE A 8 -16.94 -7.76 -9.15
N ARG A 9 -17.11 -6.72 -9.96
CA ARG A 9 -17.64 -6.85 -11.32
C ARG A 9 -16.49 -7.15 -12.26
N LEU A 10 -16.60 -8.24 -13.01
CA LEU A 10 -15.66 -8.63 -14.06
C LEU A 10 -16.46 -8.85 -15.33
N THR A 11 -15.86 -8.55 -16.47
CA THR A 11 -16.32 -9.08 -17.76
C THR A 11 -16.07 -10.60 -17.82
N ASP A 12 -16.77 -11.29 -18.71
CA ASP A 12 -16.55 -12.73 -18.93
C ASP A 12 -15.11 -13.03 -19.37
N PHE A 13 -14.50 -12.12 -20.13
CA PHE A 13 -13.11 -12.22 -20.55
C PHE A 13 -12.15 -12.14 -19.36
N GLU A 14 -12.30 -11.14 -18.49
CA GLU A 14 -11.47 -10.99 -17.29
C GLU A 14 -11.64 -12.17 -16.33
N LYS A 15 -12.88 -12.68 -16.18
CA LYS A 15 -13.14 -13.89 -15.39
C LYS A 15 -12.35 -15.07 -15.95
N LYS A 16 -12.45 -15.35 -17.26
CA LYS A 16 -11.70 -16.44 -17.93
C LYS A 16 -10.19 -16.32 -17.74
N GLN A 17 -9.64 -15.12 -17.92
CA GLN A 17 -8.22 -14.86 -17.69
C GLN A 17 -7.81 -15.17 -16.24
N LEU A 18 -8.64 -14.78 -15.27
CA LEU A 18 -8.41 -15.08 -13.86
C LEU A 18 -8.45 -16.58 -13.57
N GLU A 19 -9.37 -17.34 -14.18
CA GLU A 19 -9.44 -18.81 -13.97
C GLU A 19 -8.20 -19.50 -14.55
N GLN A 20 -7.83 -19.15 -15.79
CA GLN A 20 -6.65 -19.71 -16.46
C GLN A 20 -5.37 -19.45 -15.68
N GLU A 21 -5.19 -18.22 -15.17
CA GLU A 21 -3.98 -17.88 -14.41
C GLU A 21 -3.96 -18.55 -13.04
N ALA A 22 -5.13 -18.75 -12.42
CA ALA A 22 -5.25 -19.48 -11.16
C ALA A 22 -4.87 -20.97 -11.37
N GLU A 23 -5.39 -21.59 -12.43
CA GLU A 23 -5.04 -22.96 -12.83
C GLU A 23 -3.56 -23.11 -13.14
N ARG A 24 -2.99 -22.22 -13.96
CA ARG A 24 -1.57 -22.22 -14.34
C ARG A 24 -0.65 -22.18 -13.12
N ARG A 25 -1.07 -21.51 -12.04
CA ARG A 25 -0.31 -21.39 -10.79
C ARG A 25 -0.71 -22.41 -9.72
N GLY A 26 -1.65 -23.31 -10.00
CA GLY A 26 -2.15 -24.30 -9.03
C GLY A 26 -2.81 -23.68 -7.80
N MET A 27 -3.48 -22.54 -7.93
CA MET A 27 -4.13 -21.83 -6.83
C MET A 27 -5.58 -21.47 -7.14
N THR A 28 -6.34 -21.06 -6.13
CA THR A 28 -7.71 -20.56 -6.34
C THR A 28 -7.70 -19.11 -6.83
N GLN A 29 -8.73 -18.71 -7.58
CA GLN A 29 -8.93 -17.32 -8.02
C GLN A 29 -8.91 -16.34 -6.84
N SER A 30 -9.52 -16.72 -5.71
CA SER A 30 -9.52 -15.92 -4.47
C SER A 30 -8.11 -15.70 -3.90
N SER A 31 -7.28 -16.75 -3.89
CA SER A 31 -5.89 -16.65 -3.44
C SER A 31 -5.04 -15.81 -4.40
N LEU A 32 -5.26 -15.97 -5.71
CA LEU A 32 -4.61 -15.16 -6.73
C LEU A 32 -4.94 -13.68 -6.56
N LEU A 33 -6.23 -13.33 -6.42
CA LEU A 33 -6.65 -11.94 -6.17
C LEU A 33 -6.02 -11.37 -4.90
N ARG A 34 -5.96 -12.13 -3.80
CA ARG A 34 -5.27 -11.68 -2.57
C ARG A 34 -3.79 -11.43 -2.81
N SER A 35 -3.09 -12.33 -3.53
CA SER A 35 -1.67 -12.17 -3.86
C SER A 35 -1.39 -10.97 -4.76
N LEU A 36 -2.35 -10.60 -5.62
CA LEU A 36 -2.26 -9.39 -6.42
C LEU A 36 -2.49 -8.14 -5.54
N ILE A 37 -3.49 -8.18 -4.66
CA ILE A 37 -3.80 -7.08 -3.73
C ILE A 37 -2.62 -6.78 -2.80
N THR A 38 -1.88 -7.80 -2.33
CA THR A 38 -0.71 -7.59 -1.45
C THR A 38 0.44 -6.81 -2.13
N ARG A 39 0.43 -6.69 -3.46
CA ARG A 39 1.43 -5.92 -4.21
C ARG A 39 1.08 -4.44 -4.34
N PHE A 40 -0.16 -4.05 -4.03
CA PHE A 40 -0.50 -2.65 -4.02
C PHE A 40 0.35 -1.93 -2.97
N PRO A 41 0.91 -0.75 -3.29
CA PRO A 41 1.63 0.01 -2.30
C PRO A 41 0.69 0.24 -1.11
N VAL A 42 1.15 -0.05 0.10
CA VAL A 42 0.47 0.42 1.28
C VAL A 42 0.54 1.94 1.17
N ARG A 43 -0.55 2.58 0.77
CA ARG A 43 -0.70 4.02 0.94
C ARG A 43 -0.81 4.25 2.44
N VAL A 44 0.33 4.22 3.12
CA VAL A 44 0.48 5.00 4.33
C VAL A 44 0.30 6.42 3.82
N ALA A 45 -0.78 7.08 4.22
CA ALA A 45 -0.86 8.53 4.13
C ALA A 45 0.25 9.10 5.04
N SER A 46 1.51 9.01 4.60
CA SER A 46 2.62 9.78 5.13
C SER A 46 2.79 11.01 4.25
N ALA A 47 1.71 11.78 4.13
CA ALA A 47 1.78 13.18 3.79
C ALA A 47 1.82 13.97 5.10
N VAL A 48 2.95 13.89 5.81
CA VAL A 48 3.44 14.97 6.68
C VAL A 48 4.97 14.93 6.60
N PRO A 49 5.61 15.88 5.91
CA PRO A 49 6.99 16.24 6.25
C PRO A 49 6.96 16.71 7.69
N ASN A 50 7.69 16.03 8.58
CA ASN A 50 7.85 16.49 9.95
C ASN A 50 8.53 17.88 9.91
N PRO A 51 7.92 18.98 10.36
CA PRO A 51 8.53 20.32 10.27
C PRO A 51 9.67 20.55 11.27
N ARG A 52 10.23 19.48 11.85
CA ARG A 52 11.13 19.56 13.00
C ARG A 52 12.59 19.84 12.69
N ASP A 53 12.94 20.09 11.43
CA ASP A 53 14.26 20.65 11.10
C ASP A 53 14.30 22.20 11.19
N SER A 54 13.20 22.85 11.59
CA SER A 54 13.17 24.30 11.88
C SER A 54 13.55 24.65 13.32
N VAL A 55 14.63 24.09 13.88
CA VAL A 55 15.40 24.76 14.94
C VAL A 55 16.86 24.33 14.80
N ARG A 56 17.61 25.00 13.92
CA ARG A 56 19.06 25.02 14.05
C ARG A 56 19.36 26.14 15.04
N ASP A 57 19.88 25.75 16.19
CA ASP A 57 20.11 26.58 17.37
C ASP A 57 20.66 27.96 17.04
N SER A 58 19.92 28.98 17.47
CA SER A 58 20.40 30.34 17.59
C SER A 58 21.41 30.41 18.74
N SER A 59 22.68 30.10 18.47
CA SER A 59 23.78 30.41 19.40
C SER A 59 24.35 31.78 19.04
N HIS A 60 23.64 32.83 19.45
CA HIS A 60 24.17 34.19 19.54
C HIS A 60 24.45 34.49 21.01
N THR A 61 25.64 34.13 21.50
CA THR A 61 26.15 34.65 22.77
C THR A 61 27.02 35.86 22.49
N HIS A 62 26.39 37.04 22.64
CA HIS A 62 27.07 38.31 22.79
C HIS A 62 27.28 38.52 24.29
N ALA A 63 28.53 38.61 24.74
CA ALA A 63 28.85 39.16 26.06
C ALA A 63 30.16 39.93 25.94
N ALA A 64 30.02 41.26 25.96
CA ALA A 64 31.09 42.22 26.11
C ALA A 64 31.46 42.31 27.60
N HIS A 65 32.76 42.43 27.88
CA HIS A 65 33.32 43.25 28.96
C HIS A 65 34.75 43.62 28.58
#